data_AF-A0A0E3QY94-F1
#
_entry.id   AF-A0A0E3QY94-F1
#
_cell.length_a   1.000
_cell.length_b   1.000
_cell.length_c   1.000
_cell.angle_alpha   90.00
_cell.angle_beta   90.00
_cell.angle_gamma   90.00
#
_symmetry.space_group_name_H-M   'P 1'
#
loop_
_entity.id
_entity.type
_entity.pdbx_description
1 polymer ?
#
loop_
_entity_poly.entity_id
_entity_poly.type
_entity_poly.pdbx_seq_one_letter_code
_entity_poly.pdbx_strand_id
1 'polypeptide(L)'
;MIYSIAEWKLRIKLEEENETVPDQKGKPTKRPTIIWIFFKFQGITGFITQKKGKTKSEILNMERIHWKILSLMREKYENIYL
;
A
#
# COMPACT_ATOMS: atom_id res chain seq x y z
N MET A 1 10.52 -13.67 9.09
CA MET A 1 9.60 -14.73 8.63
C MET A 1 8.25 -14.24 8.10
N ILE A 2 7.63 -13.14 8.57
CA ILE A 2 6.45 -12.55 7.88
C ILE A 2 6.86 -11.55 6.77
N TYR A 3 7.80 -10.67 7.06
CA TYR A 3 8.25 -9.63 6.14
C TYR A 3 8.84 -10.19 4.84
N SER A 4 9.65 -11.24 4.94
CA SER A 4 10.28 -11.89 3.78
C SER A 4 9.26 -12.47 2.80
N ILE A 5 8.14 -13.00 3.30
CA ILE A 5 7.06 -13.54 2.46
C ILE A 5 6.32 -12.40 1.75
N ALA A 6 5.99 -11.32 2.46
CA ALA A 6 5.34 -10.15 1.86
C ALA A 6 6.24 -9.47 0.82
N GLU A 7 7.54 -9.35 1.11
CA GLU A 7 8.55 -8.84 0.19
C GLU A 7 8.65 -9.70 -1.07
N TRP A 8 8.76 -11.02 -0.90
CA TRP A 8 8.83 -11.96 -2.02
C TRP A 8 7.58 -11.90 -2.90
N LYS A 9 6.38 -11.91 -2.30
CA LYS A 9 5.10 -11.78 -3.03
C LYS A 9 5.01 -10.48 -3.82
N LEU A 10 5.39 -9.35 -3.20
CA LEU A 10 5.37 -8.05 -3.86
C LEU A 10 6.31 -8.02 -5.06
N ARG A 11 7.52 -8.58 -4.92
CA ARG A 11 8.51 -8.63 -6.01
C ARG A 11 8.05 -9.48 -7.19
N ILE A 12 7.44 -10.63 -6.93
CA ILE A 12 6.87 -11.47 -8.01
C ILE A 12 5.83 -10.68 -8.79
N LYS A 13 4.90 -10.03 -8.09
CA LYS A 13 3.81 -9.30 -8.73
C LYS A 13 4.31 -8.08 -9.52
N LEU A 14 5.34 -7.40 -9.02
CA LEU A 14 6.03 -6.33 -9.75
C LEU A 14 6.71 -6.83 -11.04
N GLU A 15 7.26 -8.04 -11.04
CA GLU A 15 7.83 -8.64 -12.26
C GLU A 15 6.73 -9.07 -13.23
N GLU A 16 5.65 -9.72 -12.75
CA GLU A 16 4.52 -10.18 -13.56
C GLU A 16 3.79 -9.04 -14.27
N GLU A 17 3.50 -7.96 -13.54
CA GLU A 17 2.82 -6.78 -14.09
C GLU A 17 3.79 -5.80 -14.78
N ASN A 18 5.09 -6.11 -14.78
CA ASN A 18 6.19 -5.25 -15.28
C ASN A 18 6.18 -3.83 -14.67
N GLU A 19 5.77 -3.74 -13.41
CA GLU A 19 5.58 -2.50 -12.68
C GLU A 19 6.77 -2.19 -11.77
N THR A 20 6.92 -0.92 -11.41
CA THR A 20 7.96 -0.47 -10.47
C THR A 20 7.39 0.41 -9.36
N VAL A 21 8.06 0.38 -8.21
CA VAL A 21 7.83 1.27 -7.07
C VAL A 21 9.13 1.99 -6.71
N PRO A 22 9.08 3.20 -6.15
CA PRO A 22 10.31 3.89 -5.75
C PRO A 22 10.99 3.17 -4.59
N ASP A 23 12.32 3.10 -4.63
CA ASP A 23 13.17 2.70 -3.51
C ASP A 23 13.34 3.84 -2.49
N GLN A 24 14.16 3.61 -1.46
CA GLN A 24 14.46 4.62 -0.42
C GLN A 24 15.08 5.91 -0.97
N LYS A 25 15.69 5.86 -2.16
CA LYS A 25 16.30 7.01 -2.85
C LYS A 25 15.35 7.61 -3.90
N GLY A 26 14.11 7.12 -4.00
CA GLY A 26 13.11 7.56 -4.97
C GLY A 26 13.26 6.95 -6.37
N LYS A 27 14.19 6.01 -6.58
CA LYS A 27 14.43 5.39 -7.88
C LYS A 27 13.45 4.25 -8.14
N PRO A 28 12.92 4.09 -9.36
CA PRO A 28 12.04 2.98 -9.69
C PRO A 28 12.79 1.65 -9.52
N THR A 29 12.20 0.74 -8.75
CA THR A 29 12.72 -0.60 -8.50
C THR A 29 11.60 -1.63 -8.55
N LYS A 30 11.95 -2.83 -9.02
CA LYS A 30 11.12 -4.04 -8.91
C LYS A 30 11.41 -4.84 -7.65
N ARG A 31 12.47 -4.46 -6.92
CA ARG A 31 12.95 -5.16 -5.72
C ARG A 31 12.92 -4.26 -4.49
N PRO A 32 11.75 -3.70 -4.11
CA PRO A 32 11.65 -2.92 -2.88
C PRO A 32 11.89 -3.81 -1.65
N THR A 33 12.18 -3.17 -0.52
CA THR A 33 12.08 -3.82 0.79
C THR A 33 10.69 -3.60 1.37
N ILE A 34 10.10 -4.62 2.00
CA ILE A 34 8.75 -4.47 2.55
C ILE A 34 8.68 -3.43 3.67
N ILE A 35 9.78 -3.25 4.40
CA ILE A 35 9.92 -2.22 5.42
C ILE A 35 9.75 -0.84 4.79
N TRP A 36 10.44 -0.56 3.69
CA TRP A 36 10.30 0.71 2.96
C TRP A 36 8.87 0.93 2.46
N ILE A 37 8.24 -0.13 1.97
CA ILE A 37 6.84 -0.07 1.56
C ILE A 37 5.94 0.33 2.73
N PHE A 38 6.09 -0.26 3.91
CA PHE A 38 5.33 0.16 5.08
C PHE A 38 5.64 1.58 5.54
N PHE A 39 6.90 2.02 5.44
CA PHE A 39 7.26 3.42 5.69
C PHE A 39 6.49 4.39 4.80
N LYS A 40 6.24 4.04 3.52
CA LYS A 40 5.42 4.88 2.63
C LYS A 40 3.98 5.05 3.13
N PHE A 41 3.43 4.04 3.82
CA PHE A 41 2.07 4.13 4.38
C PHE A 41 2.02 4.88 5.73
N GLN A 42 3.14 5.29 6.29
CA GLN A 42 3.14 6.10 7.51
C GLN A 42 2.52 7.47 7.24
N GLY A 43 1.65 7.92 8.14
CA GLY A 43 0.96 9.21 8.03
C GLY A 43 -0.33 9.16 7.20
N ILE A 44 -0.69 8.01 6.61
CA ILE A 44 -2.04 7.78 6.11
C ILE A 44 -2.96 7.60 7.32
N THR A 45 -3.93 8.48 7.45
CA THR A 45 -4.86 8.51 8.60
C THR A 45 -6.26 8.21 8.11
N GLY A 46 -6.88 7.14 8.63
CA GLY A 46 -8.30 6.88 8.44
C GLY A 46 -9.13 7.74 9.39
N PHE A 47 -10.02 8.57 8.83
CA PHE A 47 -10.97 9.37 9.60
C PHE A 47 -12.37 8.79 9.41
N ILE A 48 -12.93 8.25 10.50
CA ILE A 48 -14.29 7.72 10.50
C ILE A 48 -15.17 8.76 11.19
N THR A 49 -16.08 9.37 10.44
CA THR A 49 -17.10 10.26 10.99
C THR A 49 -18.46 9.59 11.01
N GLN A 50 -19.09 9.57 12.18
CA GLN A 50 -20.51 9.27 12.31
C GLN A 50 -21.30 10.56 12.42
N LYS A 51 -22.12 10.85 11.40
CA LYS A 51 -23.15 11.91 11.48
C LYS A 51 -24.51 11.32 11.12
N LYS A 52 -25.48 11.44 12.04
CA LYS A 52 -26.89 11.04 11.84
C LYS A 52 -27.06 9.63 11.26
N GLY A 53 -26.40 8.62 11.84
CA GLY A 53 -26.54 7.21 11.43
C GLY A 53 -25.86 6.85 10.10
N LYS A 54 -25.19 7.78 9.43
CA LYS A 54 -24.32 7.50 8.27
C LYS A 54 -22.86 7.55 8.73
N THR A 55 -22.16 6.43 8.56
CA THR A 55 -20.71 6.35 8.74
C THR A 55 -20.06 6.76 7.43
N LYS A 56 -19.23 7.81 7.47
CA LYS A 56 -18.36 8.19 6.36
C LYS A 56 -16.92 7.91 6.78
N SER A 57 -16.26 7.02 6.07
CA SER A 57 -14.82 6.82 6.12
C SER A 57 -14.16 7.76 5.09
N GLU A 58 -13.23 8.58 5.54
CA GLU A 58 -12.37 9.40 4.70
C GLU A 58 -10.91 9.03 5.00
N ILE A 59 -10.13 8.74 3.95
CA ILE A 59 -8.70 8.45 4.10
C ILE A 59 -7.92 9.73 3.79
N LEU A 60 -7.20 10.24 4.77
CA LEU A 60 -6.34 11.41 4.64
C LEU A 60 -4.91 10.99 4.24
N ASN A 61 -4.22 11.84 3.47
CA ASN A 61 -2.84 11.66 3.02
C ASN A 61 -2.61 10.44 2.09
N MET A 62 -3.66 10.00 1.38
CA MET A 62 -3.57 8.90 0.43
C MET A 62 -3.16 9.38 -0.97
N GLU A 63 -1.89 9.22 -1.31
CA GLU A 63 -1.35 9.49 -2.67
C GLU A 63 -1.49 8.32 -3.66
N ARG A 64 -1.26 8.61 -4.96
CA ARG A 64 -1.30 7.64 -6.07
C ARG A 64 -0.41 6.42 -5.84
N ILE A 65 0.76 6.61 -5.22
CA ILE A 65 1.69 5.52 -4.93
C ILE A 65 1.10 4.48 -3.98
N HIS A 66 0.33 4.90 -2.99
CA HIS A 66 -0.29 4.00 -2.04
C HIS A 66 -1.38 3.16 -2.71
N TRP A 67 -2.19 3.78 -3.58
CA TRP A 67 -3.17 3.06 -4.40
C TRP A 67 -2.53 2.03 -5.32
N LYS A 68 -1.41 2.39 -5.95
CA LYS A 68 -0.63 1.46 -6.79
C LYS A 68 -0.10 0.27 -5.98
N ILE A 69 0.43 0.52 -4.79
CA ILE A 69 0.91 -0.57 -3.94
C ILE A 69 -0.26 -1.45 -3.46
N LEU A 70 -1.41 -0.86 -3.11
CA LEU A 70 -2.60 -1.63 -2.72
C LEU A 70 -3.13 -2.50 -3.87
N SER A 71 -3.19 -1.98 -5.11
CA SER A 71 -3.64 -2.76 -6.26
C SER A 71 -2.72 -3.96 -6.52
N LEU A 72 -1.41 -3.77 -6.40
CA LEU A 72 -0.41 -4.83 -6.50
C LEU A 72 -0.57 -5.88 -5.39
N MET A 73 -1.09 -5.53 -4.21
CA MET A 73 -1.25 -6.46 -3.09
C MET A 73 -2.62 -7.18 -3.01
N ARG A 74 -3.58 -6.88 -3.90
CA ARG A 74 -4.96 -7.43 -3.86
C ARG A 74 -4.99 -8.97 -3.89
N GLU A 75 -5.66 -9.66 -2.94
CA GLU A 75 -7.12 -9.91 -2.87
C GLU A 75 -7.82 -9.56 -1.52
N LYS A 76 -7.10 -9.36 -0.39
CA LYS A 76 -7.73 -9.24 0.96
C LYS A 76 -7.54 -7.92 1.71
N TYR A 77 -6.70 -7.00 1.23
CA TYR A 77 -6.25 -5.85 2.03
C TYR A 77 -7.04 -4.55 1.79
N GLU A 78 -7.84 -4.46 0.73
CA GLU A 78 -8.63 -3.25 0.46
C GLU A 78 -9.84 -3.11 1.38
N ASN A 79 -10.39 -4.22 1.84
CA ASN A 79 -11.50 -4.24 2.81
C ASN A 79 -11.08 -3.75 4.21
N ILE A 80 -9.79 -3.48 4.45
CA ILE A 80 -9.33 -2.86 5.70
C ILE A 80 -9.56 -1.34 5.66
N TYR A 81 -9.63 -0.75 4.46
CA TYR A 81 -9.69 0.69 4.25
C TYR A 81 -11.01 1.18 3.63
N LEU A 82 -11.83 0.25 3.08
CA LEU A 82 -13.20 0.49 2.63
C LEU A 82 -14.20 0.22 3.76
#